data_AF-R5M9B7-F1
#
_entry.id   AF-R5M9B7-F1
#
_cell.length_a   1.000
_cell.length_b   1.000
_cell.length_c   1.000
_cell.angle_alpha   90.00
_cell.angle_beta   90.00
_cell.angle_gamma   90.00
#
_symmetry.space_group_name_H-M   'P 1'
#
loop_
_entity.id
_entity.type
_entity.pdbx_description
1 polymer ?
#
loop_
_entity_poly.entity_id
_entity_poly.type
_entity_poly.pdbx_seq_one_letter_code
_entity_poly.pdbx_strand_id
1 'polypeptide(L)'
;MPSEQKINSAKSNYPMGKVTSASTDNGCTKVGTGTNGYKLWEPADKWKGDFARGYMYMATAYQDFTWSGEQALKILQQGDYPTLREWAYTLYIEWAKEDAVDQTEVKRNNAVYKIQGNRNPFVDFPNLMEYIWGDSINYAFDPENTVTTSEYSDDPVQPTEETIYKATFTSETGNFTTTNITVPNNDFEVWTQDSKYGWKGTGYANNRAYATEALLTSPEIDLTGFSEATLTFNHAVNFCKSPQTTLCVEVVCDGMTTTLDGITWPTGNNWTFIDSGEISLNAFAGKKINIVFHYKSNDTEAGTWEIKKMSVTGTRSTTGISSVTQSDAPDMSNPYKAYSIDGQSITSPKDYKGVIIIVQDGKTWKMMNR
;
A
#
# COMPACT_ATOMS: atom_id res chain seq x y z
N MET A 1 -4.97 11.85 -31.16
CA MET A 1 -3.66 11.25 -31.49
C MET A 1 -3.58 11.13 -33.01
N PRO A 2 -2.51 11.62 -33.66
CA PRO A 2 -2.28 11.35 -35.08
C PRO A 2 -2.26 9.84 -35.33
N SER A 3 -2.92 9.37 -36.38
CA SER A 3 -3.01 7.95 -36.71
C SER A 3 -2.96 7.77 -38.23
N GLU A 4 -2.37 6.66 -38.67
CA GLU A 4 -2.39 6.28 -40.09
C GLU A 4 -3.83 6.02 -40.53
N GLN A 5 -4.22 6.54 -41.70
CA GLN A 5 -5.60 6.43 -42.18
C GLN A 5 -6.10 4.98 -42.25
N LYS A 6 -5.28 4.05 -42.76
CA LYS A 6 -5.67 2.63 -42.91
C LYS A 6 -5.93 1.98 -41.57
N ILE A 7 -5.05 2.18 -40.58
CA ILE A 7 -5.24 1.59 -39.26
C ILE A 7 -6.43 2.23 -38.55
N ASN A 8 -6.64 3.54 -38.69
CA ASN A 8 -7.80 4.23 -38.13
C ASN A 8 -9.12 3.67 -38.70
N SER A 9 -9.18 3.41 -40.02
CA SER A 9 -10.33 2.76 -40.64
C SER A 9 -10.52 1.32 -40.14
N ALA A 10 -9.44 0.57 -39.93
CA ALA A 10 -9.51 -0.79 -39.39
C ALA A 10 -10.00 -0.82 -37.94
N LYS A 11 -9.55 0.11 -37.09
CA LYS A 11 -9.97 0.24 -35.68
C LYS A 11 -11.48 0.39 -35.53
N SER A 12 -12.14 1.03 -36.51
CA SER A 12 -13.58 1.27 -36.49
C SER A 12 -14.00 1.91 -35.16
N ASN A 13 -15.17 1.55 -34.65
CA ASN A 13 -15.62 1.85 -33.29
C ASN A 13 -15.38 0.68 -32.31
N TYR A 14 -14.45 -0.23 -32.62
CA TYR A 14 -14.20 -1.37 -31.74
C TYR A 14 -13.66 -0.91 -30.38
N PRO A 15 -14.01 -1.61 -29.28
CA PRO A 15 -13.48 -1.28 -27.97
C PRO A 15 -11.98 -1.52 -27.89
N MET A 16 -11.32 -0.75 -27.03
CA MET A 16 -9.91 -0.91 -26.74
C MET A 16 -9.71 -2.10 -25.80
N GLY A 17 -8.82 -3.03 -26.16
CA GLY A 17 -8.47 -4.17 -25.33
C GLY A 17 -7.40 -5.09 -25.94
N LYS A 18 -6.96 -6.11 -25.20
CA LYS A 18 -5.92 -7.07 -25.63
C LYS A 18 -6.37 -7.89 -26.85
N VAL A 19 -5.62 -7.81 -27.96
CA VAL A 19 -5.90 -8.52 -29.21
C VAL A 19 -5.07 -9.82 -29.25
N THR A 20 -5.73 -10.97 -29.23
CA THR A 20 -5.07 -12.28 -29.29
C THR A 20 -4.94 -12.84 -30.71
N SER A 21 -5.82 -12.43 -31.62
CA SER A 21 -5.75 -12.79 -33.03
C SER A 21 -5.89 -11.53 -33.89
N ALA A 22 -4.76 -10.99 -34.37
CA ALA A 22 -4.73 -9.76 -35.15
C ALA A 22 -5.15 -10.02 -36.61
N SER A 23 -6.12 -9.23 -37.09
CA SER A 23 -6.49 -9.15 -38.51
C SER A 23 -5.79 -8.00 -39.23
N THR A 24 -5.35 -6.99 -38.49
CA THR A 24 -4.60 -5.84 -39.01
C THR A 24 -3.60 -5.39 -37.96
N ASP A 25 -2.37 -5.12 -38.38
CA ASP A 25 -1.30 -4.66 -37.51
C ASP A 25 -0.38 -3.75 -38.33
N ASN A 26 -0.01 -2.59 -37.79
CA ASN A 26 0.97 -1.68 -38.40
C ASN A 26 2.19 -1.43 -37.51
N GLY A 27 2.41 -2.28 -36.50
CA GLY A 27 3.48 -2.17 -35.51
C GLY A 27 3.19 -1.18 -34.38
N CYS A 28 2.21 -0.29 -34.54
CA CYS A 28 1.79 0.67 -33.50
C CYS A 28 0.37 0.41 -32.97
N THR A 29 -0.46 -0.31 -33.73
CA THR A 29 -1.82 -0.68 -33.32
C THR A 29 -2.20 -2.00 -33.97
N LYS A 30 -2.72 -2.91 -33.16
CA LYS A 30 -3.35 -4.15 -33.59
C LYS A 30 -4.85 -3.98 -33.61
N VAL A 31 -5.50 -4.59 -34.58
CA VAL A 31 -6.96 -4.73 -34.65
C VAL A 31 -7.27 -6.18 -34.93
N GLY A 32 -8.19 -6.77 -34.17
CA GLY A 32 -8.46 -8.19 -34.28
C GLY A 32 -9.52 -8.66 -33.31
N THR A 33 -9.41 -9.93 -32.93
CA THR A 33 -10.31 -10.57 -31.95
C THR A 33 -9.56 -10.78 -30.63
N GLY A 34 -10.21 -10.51 -29.50
CA GLY A 34 -9.71 -10.83 -28.16
C GLY A 34 -10.21 -12.17 -27.61
N THR A 35 -9.73 -12.56 -26.43
CA THR A 35 -10.13 -13.82 -25.76
C THR A 35 -11.62 -13.90 -25.45
N ASN A 36 -12.27 -12.75 -25.25
CA ASN A 36 -13.72 -12.63 -25.03
C ASN A 36 -14.55 -12.76 -26.33
N GLY A 37 -13.91 -12.99 -27.48
CA GLY A 37 -14.56 -13.07 -28.79
C GLY A 37 -14.94 -11.72 -29.39
N TYR A 38 -14.66 -10.60 -28.70
CA TYR A 38 -14.96 -9.28 -29.22
C TYR A 38 -13.94 -8.86 -30.28
N LYS A 39 -14.41 -8.07 -31.24
CA LYS A 39 -13.52 -7.27 -32.08
C LYS A 39 -12.95 -6.15 -31.23
N LEU A 40 -11.63 -6.04 -31.19
CA LEU A 40 -10.88 -5.11 -30.34
C LEU A 40 -9.78 -4.44 -31.14
N TRP A 41 -9.27 -3.32 -30.60
CA TRP A 41 -7.98 -2.79 -30.98
C TRP A 41 -7.07 -2.59 -29.77
N GLU A 42 -5.77 -2.76 -29.99
CA GLU A 42 -4.72 -2.66 -28.97
C GLU A 42 -3.64 -1.69 -29.45
N PRO A 43 -3.33 -0.61 -28.71
CA PRO A 43 -2.16 0.22 -29.01
C PRO A 43 -0.85 -0.51 -28.67
N ALA A 44 0.25 -0.08 -29.26
CA ALA A 44 1.59 -0.49 -28.82
C ALA A 44 1.86 -0.08 -27.37
N ASP A 45 2.76 -0.80 -26.70
CA ASP A 45 2.95 -0.71 -25.24
C ASP A 45 3.20 0.72 -24.75
N LYS A 46 4.06 1.48 -25.45
CA LYS A 46 4.38 2.90 -25.14
C LYS A 46 3.22 3.92 -25.28
N TRP A 47 2.02 3.45 -25.61
CA TRP A 47 0.83 4.30 -25.76
C TRP A 47 -0.36 3.76 -24.96
N LYS A 48 -0.20 2.63 -24.28
CA LYS A 48 -1.30 1.95 -23.58
C LYS A 48 -1.87 2.83 -22.47
N GLY A 49 -1.02 3.51 -21.73
CA GLY A 49 -1.38 4.40 -20.64
C GLY A 49 -2.00 5.70 -21.14
N ASP A 50 -1.45 6.30 -22.20
CA ASP A 50 -2.00 7.50 -22.84
C ASP A 50 -3.46 7.31 -23.24
N PHE A 51 -3.75 6.17 -23.89
CA PHE A 51 -5.11 5.84 -24.29
C PHE A 51 -5.98 5.45 -23.09
N ALA A 52 -5.46 4.70 -22.12
CA ALA A 52 -6.20 4.34 -20.91
C ALA A 52 -6.68 5.56 -20.13
N ARG A 53 -5.77 6.50 -19.82
CA ARG A 53 -6.08 7.79 -19.16
C ARG A 53 -7.05 8.63 -19.98
N GLY A 54 -6.97 8.55 -21.32
CA GLY A 54 -7.94 9.18 -22.22
C GLY A 54 -9.35 8.59 -22.12
N TYR A 55 -9.48 7.26 -22.07
CA TYR A 55 -10.78 6.58 -21.92
C TYR A 55 -11.37 6.80 -20.53
N MET A 56 -10.56 6.75 -19.48
CA MET A 56 -10.98 7.04 -18.10
C MET A 56 -11.47 8.49 -17.96
N TYR A 57 -10.79 9.44 -18.58
CA TYR A 57 -11.26 10.82 -18.67
C TYR A 57 -12.64 10.91 -19.31
N MET A 58 -12.85 10.25 -20.46
CA MET A 58 -14.14 10.28 -21.15
C MET A 58 -15.26 9.68 -20.30
N ALA A 59 -15.01 8.57 -19.62
CA ALA A 59 -15.99 7.91 -18.76
C ALA A 59 -16.34 8.75 -17.51
N THR A 60 -15.42 9.58 -17.04
CA THR A 60 -15.60 10.42 -15.84
C THR A 60 -16.22 11.78 -16.19
N ALA A 61 -15.63 12.49 -17.13
CA ALA A 61 -16.02 13.86 -17.49
C ALA A 61 -17.38 13.92 -18.18
N TYR A 62 -17.80 12.83 -18.82
CA TYR A 62 -19.08 12.73 -19.53
C TYR A 62 -19.97 11.63 -18.94
N GLN A 63 -19.85 11.37 -17.63
CA GLN A 63 -20.66 10.37 -16.94
C GLN A 63 -22.17 10.57 -17.13
N ASP A 64 -22.62 11.82 -17.31
CA ASP A 64 -24.03 12.18 -17.47
C ASP A 64 -24.60 11.82 -18.85
N PHE A 65 -23.77 11.34 -19.78
CA PHE A 65 -24.22 10.99 -21.12
C PHE A 65 -24.83 9.59 -21.14
N THR A 66 -25.90 9.42 -21.92
CA THR A 66 -26.46 8.09 -22.18
C THR A 66 -25.57 7.36 -23.20
N TRP A 67 -24.81 6.37 -22.74
CA TRP A 67 -23.97 5.56 -23.61
C TRP A 67 -24.82 4.76 -24.60
N SER A 68 -24.44 4.69 -25.87
CA SER A 68 -25.24 3.97 -26.87
C SER A 68 -24.38 3.30 -27.94
N GLY A 69 -24.95 2.30 -28.60
CA GLY A 69 -24.26 1.50 -29.61
C GLY A 69 -23.62 0.23 -29.04
N GLU A 70 -23.65 -0.83 -29.84
CA GLU A 70 -23.21 -2.18 -29.44
C GLU A 70 -21.76 -2.19 -28.93
N GLN A 71 -20.86 -1.49 -29.61
CA GLN A 71 -19.44 -1.48 -29.25
C GLN A 71 -19.16 -0.67 -27.98
N ALA A 72 -19.84 0.46 -27.78
CA ALA A 72 -19.69 1.26 -26.56
C ALA A 72 -20.18 0.47 -25.33
N LEU A 73 -21.33 -0.20 -25.45
CA LEU A 73 -21.89 -1.01 -24.37
C LEU A 73 -21.07 -2.27 -24.03
N LYS A 74 -20.02 -2.59 -24.79
CA LYS A 74 -19.04 -3.62 -24.41
C LYS A 74 -18.04 -3.13 -23.36
N ILE A 75 -17.74 -1.82 -23.30
CA ILE A 75 -16.81 -1.22 -22.33
C ILE A 75 -17.51 -0.34 -21.29
N LEU A 76 -18.70 0.15 -21.60
CA LEU A 76 -19.47 1.06 -20.74
C LEU A 76 -20.77 0.39 -20.28
N GLN A 77 -21.25 0.78 -19.11
CA GLN A 77 -22.54 0.42 -18.53
C GLN A 77 -23.42 1.66 -18.37
N GLN A 78 -24.74 1.45 -18.35
CA GLN A 78 -25.72 2.50 -18.08
C GLN A 78 -25.92 2.67 -16.58
N GLY A 79 -26.35 3.86 -16.20
CA GLY A 79 -26.69 4.19 -14.82
C GLY A 79 -25.65 5.08 -14.18
N ASP A 80 -25.65 5.08 -12.86
CA ASP A 80 -24.84 5.98 -12.08
C ASP A 80 -23.34 5.69 -12.24
N TYR A 81 -22.54 6.73 -12.06
CA TYR A 81 -21.10 6.63 -12.04
C TYR A 81 -20.61 5.66 -10.95
N PRO A 82 -19.55 4.87 -11.22
CA PRO A 82 -18.74 4.92 -12.44
C PRO A 82 -19.24 4.00 -13.58
N THR A 83 -19.01 4.43 -14.82
CA THR A 83 -19.68 3.86 -16.01
C THR A 83 -18.83 2.91 -16.86
N LEU A 84 -17.54 2.71 -16.55
CA LEU A 84 -16.76 1.64 -17.19
C LEU A 84 -17.13 0.27 -16.61
N ARG A 85 -17.14 -0.76 -17.47
CA ARG A 85 -17.29 -2.15 -17.04
C ARG A 85 -15.99 -2.67 -16.43
N GLU A 86 -16.14 -3.62 -15.52
CA GLU A 86 -15.03 -4.23 -14.77
C GLU A 86 -13.84 -4.67 -15.61
N TRP A 87 -14.08 -5.49 -16.62
CA TRP A 87 -12.98 -5.94 -17.48
C TRP A 87 -12.23 -4.76 -18.14
N ALA A 88 -12.94 -3.67 -18.45
CA ALA A 88 -12.40 -2.53 -19.17
C ALA A 88 -11.58 -1.64 -18.22
N TYR A 89 -12.14 -1.27 -17.06
CA TYR A 89 -11.38 -0.45 -16.09
C TYR A 89 -10.17 -1.21 -15.54
N THR A 90 -10.28 -2.52 -15.28
CA THR A 90 -9.16 -3.33 -14.78
C THR A 90 -8.01 -3.33 -15.79
N LEU A 91 -8.33 -3.49 -17.08
CA LEU A 91 -7.33 -3.44 -18.15
C LEU A 91 -6.73 -2.04 -18.32
N TYR A 92 -7.54 -0.99 -18.22
CA TYR A 92 -7.06 0.37 -18.40
C TYR A 92 -6.18 0.82 -17.22
N ILE A 93 -6.49 0.38 -15.99
CA ILE A 93 -5.61 0.56 -14.82
C ILE A 93 -4.28 -0.17 -15.04
N GLU A 94 -4.30 -1.44 -15.46
CA GLU A 94 -3.10 -2.22 -15.77
C GLU A 94 -2.22 -1.48 -16.78
N TRP A 95 -2.81 -1.02 -17.89
CA TRP A 95 -2.11 -0.30 -18.94
C TRP A 95 -1.57 1.07 -18.52
N ALA A 96 -2.32 1.81 -17.70
CA ALA A 96 -1.85 3.09 -17.18
C ALA A 96 -0.71 2.94 -16.15
N LYS A 97 -0.64 1.79 -15.46
CA LYS A 97 0.49 1.42 -14.59
C LYS A 97 1.73 0.96 -15.38
N GLU A 98 1.53 0.22 -16.46
CA GLU A 98 2.62 -0.26 -17.33
C GLU A 98 3.26 0.87 -18.16
N ASP A 99 2.45 1.81 -18.64
CA ASP A 99 2.86 2.96 -19.46
C ASP A 99 2.54 4.26 -18.72
N ALA A 100 3.48 4.68 -17.89
CA ALA A 100 3.31 5.83 -17.02
C ALA A 100 3.24 7.16 -17.80
N VAL A 101 2.80 8.23 -17.13
CA VAL A 101 2.69 9.55 -17.76
C VAL A 101 4.08 10.04 -18.19
N ASP A 102 4.24 10.33 -19.48
CA ASP A 102 5.49 10.85 -20.03
C ASP A 102 5.44 12.37 -20.27
N GLN A 103 6.60 12.96 -20.59
CA GLN A 103 6.69 14.39 -20.88
C GLN A 103 5.88 14.82 -22.11
N THR A 104 5.64 13.91 -23.06
CA THR A 104 4.82 14.17 -24.25
C THR A 104 3.38 14.40 -23.84
N GLU A 105 2.85 13.55 -22.98
CA GLU A 105 1.49 13.61 -22.46
C GLU A 105 1.28 14.83 -21.56
N VAL A 106 2.24 15.15 -20.69
CA VAL A 106 2.22 16.37 -19.86
C VAL A 106 2.19 17.63 -20.73
N LYS A 107 3.05 17.70 -21.76
CA LYS A 107 3.07 18.83 -22.71
C LYS A 107 1.73 18.95 -23.43
N ARG A 108 1.15 17.83 -23.86
CA ARG A 108 -0.15 17.79 -24.51
C ARG A 108 -1.27 18.26 -23.58
N ASN A 109 -1.33 17.79 -22.34
CA ASN A 109 -2.35 18.18 -21.36
C ASN A 109 -2.27 19.69 -21.06
N ASN A 110 -1.07 20.22 -20.85
CA ASN A 110 -0.82 21.65 -20.66
C ASN A 110 -1.23 22.50 -21.88
N ALA A 111 -0.96 22.03 -23.10
CA ALA A 111 -1.32 22.74 -24.32
C ALA A 111 -2.83 22.74 -24.56
N VAL A 112 -3.49 21.60 -24.33
CA VAL A 112 -4.95 21.45 -24.44
C VAL A 112 -5.66 22.33 -23.42
N TYR A 113 -5.18 22.37 -22.17
CA TYR A 113 -5.73 23.23 -21.11
C TYR A 113 -5.81 24.71 -21.53
N LYS A 114 -4.74 25.23 -22.15
CA LYS A 114 -4.69 26.61 -22.63
C LYS A 114 -5.74 26.92 -23.71
N ILE A 115 -6.26 25.90 -24.38
CA ILE A 115 -7.24 26.02 -25.47
C ILE A 115 -8.66 25.75 -24.97
N GLN A 116 -8.87 24.66 -24.22
CA GLN A 116 -10.20 24.17 -23.86
C GLN A 116 -10.64 24.59 -22.45
N GLY A 117 -9.71 25.00 -21.59
CA GLY A 117 -9.98 25.44 -20.21
C GLY A 117 -10.18 24.30 -19.19
N ASN A 118 -10.16 23.04 -19.63
CA ASN A 118 -10.23 21.85 -18.80
C ASN A 118 -8.99 20.96 -19.01
N ARG A 119 -8.62 20.21 -17.96
CA ARG A 119 -7.48 19.28 -17.96
C ARG A 119 -7.96 17.84 -17.87
N ASN A 120 -7.15 16.90 -18.35
CA ASN A 120 -7.34 15.50 -17.99
C ASN A 120 -6.69 15.25 -16.60
N PRO A 121 -7.48 15.04 -15.53
CA PRO A 121 -6.95 14.83 -14.20
C PRO A 121 -6.24 13.48 -14.05
N PHE A 122 -6.49 12.49 -14.92
CA PHE A 122 -5.74 11.23 -14.93
C PHE A 122 -4.34 11.39 -15.52
N VAL A 123 -4.10 12.44 -16.31
CA VAL A 123 -2.73 12.85 -16.62
C VAL A 123 -2.18 13.52 -15.38
N ASP A 124 -2.80 14.59 -14.87
CA ASP A 124 -2.24 15.38 -13.77
C ASP A 124 -2.02 14.58 -12.47
N PHE A 125 -2.84 13.57 -12.21
CA PHE A 125 -2.83 12.67 -11.06
C PHE A 125 -2.91 11.21 -11.56
N PRO A 126 -1.77 10.57 -11.88
CA PRO A 126 -1.75 9.26 -12.52
C PRO A 126 -2.43 8.15 -11.71
N ASN A 127 -2.50 8.28 -10.39
CA ASN A 127 -3.14 7.33 -9.48
C ASN A 127 -4.65 7.55 -9.28
N LEU A 128 -5.25 8.62 -9.82
CA LEU A 128 -6.67 8.94 -9.63
C LEU A 128 -7.61 7.79 -10.06
N MET A 129 -7.20 7.00 -11.05
CA MET A 129 -7.96 5.82 -11.51
C MET A 129 -8.21 4.78 -10.41
N GLU A 130 -7.30 4.62 -9.46
CA GLU A 130 -7.46 3.68 -8.34
C GLU A 130 -8.56 4.14 -7.39
N TYR A 131 -8.76 5.45 -7.25
CA TYR A 131 -9.79 6.08 -6.41
C TYR A 131 -11.18 6.03 -7.03
N ILE A 132 -11.29 5.64 -8.30
CA ILE A 132 -12.57 5.59 -9.02
C ILE A 132 -12.99 4.15 -9.33
N TRP A 133 -12.04 3.30 -9.73
CA TRP A 133 -12.33 1.93 -10.17
C TRP A 133 -11.48 0.86 -9.50
N GLY A 134 -10.39 1.24 -8.85
CA GLY A 134 -9.39 0.32 -8.36
C GLY A 134 -9.57 -0.08 -6.91
N ASP A 135 -8.46 -0.39 -6.25
CA ASP A 135 -8.46 -0.79 -4.85
C ASP A 135 -8.65 0.38 -3.87
N SER A 136 -8.62 1.61 -4.39
CA SER A 136 -8.62 2.85 -3.63
C SER A 136 -9.95 3.61 -3.64
N ILE A 137 -11.04 2.99 -4.11
CA ILE A 137 -12.37 3.61 -4.17
C ILE A 137 -12.99 3.99 -2.81
N ASN A 138 -12.45 3.45 -1.72
CA ASN A 138 -12.92 3.72 -0.36
C ASN A 138 -12.15 4.81 0.38
N TYR A 139 -11.16 5.44 -0.27
CA TYR A 139 -10.36 6.51 0.31
C TYR A 139 -10.73 7.87 -0.26
N ALA A 140 -10.57 8.90 0.55
CA ALA A 140 -10.62 10.26 0.03
C ALA A 140 -9.40 10.52 -0.85
N PHE A 141 -9.63 10.95 -2.08
CA PHE A 141 -8.57 11.46 -2.94
C PHE A 141 -8.10 12.82 -2.40
N ASP A 142 -6.80 12.91 -2.06
CA ASP A 142 -6.18 14.13 -1.60
C ASP A 142 -5.22 14.70 -2.66
N PRO A 143 -5.60 15.76 -3.39
CA PRO A 143 -4.78 16.35 -4.44
C PRO A 143 -3.49 17.03 -3.93
N GLU A 144 -3.38 17.35 -2.63
CA GLU A 144 -2.19 17.99 -2.06
C GLU A 144 -1.11 16.98 -1.69
N ASN A 145 -1.51 15.76 -1.30
CA ASN A 145 -0.61 14.71 -0.84
C ASN A 145 -0.40 13.59 -1.86
N THR A 146 -1.07 13.66 -3.01
CA THR A 146 -0.88 12.74 -4.13
C THR A 146 0.14 13.29 -5.14
N VAL A 147 0.75 12.41 -5.93
CA VAL A 147 1.78 12.81 -6.90
C VAL A 147 1.14 13.53 -8.08
N THR A 148 1.46 14.81 -8.25
CA THR A 148 1.11 15.58 -9.45
C THR A 148 2.14 15.35 -10.55
N THR A 149 1.74 15.42 -11.82
CA THR A 149 2.68 15.32 -12.97
C THR A 149 3.76 16.39 -13.01
N SER A 150 3.57 17.51 -12.32
CA SER A 150 4.62 18.53 -12.15
C SER A 150 5.81 18.05 -11.32
N GLU A 151 5.65 16.98 -10.55
CA GLU A 151 6.68 16.39 -9.67
C GLU A 151 7.10 14.96 -10.11
N TYR A 152 6.65 14.52 -11.28
CA TYR A 152 6.94 13.18 -11.80
C TYR A 152 8.41 13.05 -12.27
N SER A 153 9.17 12.19 -11.59
CA SER A 153 10.50 11.67 -11.96
C SER A 153 10.33 10.27 -12.57
N ASP A 154 11.22 9.87 -13.50
CA ASP A 154 11.20 8.63 -14.31
C ASP A 154 11.26 7.30 -13.51
N ASP A 155 10.40 7.10 -12.50
CA ASP A 155 10.27 5.84 -11.76
C ASP A 155 8.79 5.48 -11.48
N PRO A 156 8.32 4.28 -11.86
CA PRO A 156 6.93 3.86 -11.68
C PRO A 156 6.63 3.50 -10.22
N VAL A 157 5.57 4.08 -9.64
CA VAL A 157 5.01 3.63 -8.35
C VAL A 157 3.98 2.51 -8.62
N GLN A 158 4.43 1.26 -8.52
CA GLN A 158 3.59 0.11 -8.10
C GLN A 158 3.02 0.39 -6.69
N PRO A 159 2.09 -0.37 -6.09
CA PRO A 159 1.98 -0.35 -4.63
C PRO A 159 3.33 -0.82 -4.09
N THR A 160 4.23 0.14 -3.87
CA THR A 160 5.60 -0.10 -3.50
C THR A 160 5.52 -0.50 -2.05
N GLU A 161 5.92 -1.74 -1.79
CA GLU A 161 6.43 -2.17 -0.50
C GLU A 161 7.12 -0.97 0.19
N GLU A 162 6.46 -0.41 1.20
CA GLU A 162 6.93 0.77 1.91
C GLU A 162 7.83 0.31 3.04
N THR A 163 8.95 0.99 3.25
CA THR A 163 9.77 0.77 4.45
C THR A 163 9.11 1.46 5.63
N ILE A 164 8.49 0.68 6.51
CA ILE A 164 7.82 1.17 7.73
C ILE A 164 8.85 1.47 8.82
N TYR A 165 9.85 0.61 8.93
CA TYR A 165 10.96 0.77 9.88
C TYR A 165 12.24 0.26 9.25
N LYS A 166 13.36 0.95 9.47
CA LYS A 166 14.69 0.47 9.10
C LYS A 166 15.74 1.04 10.03
N ALA A 167 16.65 0.18 10.48
CA ALA A 167 17.81 0.58 11.27
C ALA A 167 19.04 -0.21 10.88
N THR A 168 20.18 0.48 10.83
CA THR A 168 21.51 -0.13 10.66
C THR A 168 22.28 0.00 11.96
N PHE A 169 22.29 -1.07 12.75
CA PHE A 169 22.70 -1.01 14.15
C PHE A 169 24.19 -0.76 14.37
N THR A 170 25.02 -0.81 13.33
CA THR A 170 26.45 -0.41 13.41
C THR A 170 26.64 1.10 13.50
N SER A 171 25.62 1.90 13.15
CA SER A 171 25.68 3.36 13.17
C SER A 171 24.69 4.00 14.14
N GLU A 172 23.68 3.26 14.60
CA GLU A 172 22.61 3.78 15.47
C GLU A 172 22.05 2.67 16.37
N THR A 173 21.29 3.02 17.41
CA THR A 173 20.59 2.05 18.26
C THR A 173 19.22 1.65 17.71
N GLY A 174 18.70 2.41 16.74
CA GLY A 174 17.31 2.28 16.25
C GLY A 174 16.26 2.63 17.32
N ASN A 175 16.65 3.36 18.37
CA ASN A 175 15.82 3.63 19.55
C ASN A 175 15.32 2.36 20.27
N PHE A 176 16.04 1.25 20.11
CA PHE A 176 15.76 0.05 20.88
C PHE A 176 16.06 0.26 22.36
N THR A 177 15.28 -0.40 23.20
CA THR A 177 15.45 -0.43 24.65
C THR A 177 15.83 -1.84 25.10
N THR A 178 16.66 -1.92 26.13
CA THR A 178 17.10 -3.19 26.70
C THR A 178 16.35 -3.45 28.00
N THR A 179 16.04 -4.70 28.29
CA THR A 179 15.45 -5.12 29.56
C THR A 179 16.09 -6.42 30.01
N ASN A 180 16.77 -6.38 31.15
CA ASN A 180 17.33 -7.57 31.77
C ASN A 180 16.23 -8.27 32.59
N ILE A 181 16.00 -9.56 32.33
CA ILE A 181 15.08 -10.41 33.08
C ILE A 181 15.89 -11.21 34.11
N THR A 182 16.89 -11.95 33.64
CA THR A 182 17.82 -12.72 34.48
C THR A 182 19.24 -12.30 34.16
N VAL A 183 19.99 -11.85 35.18
CA VAL A 183 21.40 -11.46 35.06
C VAL A 183 22.18 -11.85 36.32
N PRO A 184 23.50 -12.11 36.22
CA PRO A 184 24.31 -12.51 37.37
C PRO A 184 24.55 -11.38 38.38
N ASN A 185 24.43 -10.12 37.96
CA ASN A 185 24.51 -8.92 38.80
C ASN A 185 23.87 -7.72 38.07
N ASN A 186 23.59 -6.64 38.81
CA ASN A 186 22.88 -5.46 38.28
C ASN A 186 23.65 -4.71 37.18
N ASP A 187 24.98 -4.81 37.17
CA ASP A 187 25.84 -4.12 36.19
C ASP A 187 26.08 -4.98 34.92
N PHE A 188 25.45 -6.15 34.83
CA PHE A 188 25.61 -7.04 33.69
C PHE A 188 24.71 -6.59 32.52
N GLU A 189 25.33 -6.09 31.46
CA GLU A 189 24.64 -5.72 30.23
C GLU A 189 24.64 -6.90 29.25
N VAL A 190 23.47 -7.53 29.07
CA VAL A 190 23.34 -8.63 28.09
C VAL A 190 23.37 -8.08 26.67
N TRP A 191 22.64 -6.99 26.42
CA TRP A 191 22.56 -6.32 25.12
C TRP A 191 23.42 -5.06 25.12
N THR A 192 24.39 -5.01 24.21
CA THR A 192 25.27 -3.85 24.00
C THR A 192 25.29 -3.49 22.53
N GLN A 193 25.28 -2.20 22.19
CA GLN A 193 25.45 -1.75 20.81
C GLN A 193 26.94 -1.66 20.48
N ASP A 194 27.32 -2.21 19.33
CA ASP A 194 28.69 -2.25 18.83
C ASP A 194 28.74 -1.64 17.42
N SER A 195 29.67 -0.72 17.19
CA SER A 195 29.79 0.00 15.92
C SER A 195 30.21 -0.87 14.73
N LYS A 196 30.65 -2.11 14.96
CA LYS A 196 31.09 -3.04 13.93
C LYS A 196 30.08 -4.16 13.68
N TYR A 197 29.40 -4.62 14.73
CA TYR A 197 28.54 -5.80 14.68
C TYR A 197 27.05 -5.50 14.89
N GLY A 198 26.70 -4.29 15.31
CA GLY A 198 25.34 -3.90 15.64
C GLY A 198 24.98 -4.24 17.08
N TRP A 199 23.73 -4.60 17.34
CA TRP A 199 23.34 -5.07 18.67
C TRP A 199 23.94 -6.44 18.95
N LYS A 200 24.61 -6.58 20.09
CA LYS A 200 25.26 -7.81 20.53
C LYS A 200 24.65 -8.26 21.86
N GLY A 201 23.99 -9.41 21.83
CA GLY A 201 23.42 -10.11 22.98
C GLY A 201 24.35 -11.23 23.44
N THR A 202 24.80 -11.20 24.70
CA THR A 202 25.60 -12.30 25.26
C THR A 202 25.49 -12.38 26.78
N GLY A 203 25.37 -13.60 27.29
CA GLY A 203 25.54 -13.95 28.70
C GLY A 203 26.97 -14.36 29.06
N TYR A 204 27.94 -14.17 28.16
CA TYR A 204 29.34 -14.56 28.37
C TYR A 204 30.19 -13.37 28.81
N ALA A 205 30.83 -13.47 29.96
CA ALA A 205 31.76 -12.45 30.46
C ALA A 205 32.86 -13.08 31.33
N ASN A 206 34.02 -12.44 31.41
CA ASN A 206 35.13 -12.89 32.26
C ASN A 206 35.50 -14.37 32.04
N ASN A 207 35.52 -14.78 30.77
CA ASN A 207 35.81 -16.15 30.34
C ASN A 207 34.85 -17.23 30.91
N ARG A 208 33.59 -16.85 31.19
CA ARG A 208 32.56 -17.72 31.78
C ARG A 208 31.18 -17.45 31.16
N ALA A 209 30.40 -18.51 31.00
CA ALA A 209 28.98 -18.43 30.64
C ALA A 209 28.12 -18.23 31.90
N TYR A 210 27.11 -17.37 31.80
CA TYR A 210 26.10 -17.14 32.84
C TYR A 210 24.72 -17.49 32.31
N ALA A 211 23.86 -18.01 33.19
CA ALA A 211 22.42 -18.01 32.93
C ALA A 211 21.89 -16.58 32.87
N THR A 212 21.42 -16.18 31.68
CA THR A 212 20.87 -14.84 31.47
C THR A 212 19.65 -14.89 30.57
N GLU A 213 18.77 -13.91 30.73
CA GLU A 213 17.59 -13.70 29.91
C GLU A 213 17.40 -12.19 29.77
N ALA A 214 17.31 -11.70 28.54
CA ALA A 214 17.14 -10.27 28.29
C ALA A 214 16.42 -10.02 26.97
N LEU A 215 15.71 -8.90 26.93
CA LEU A 215 14.95 -8.43 25.80
C LEU A 215 15.63 -7.21 25.19
N LEU A 216 15.62 -7.15 23.86
CA LEU A 216 15.97 -5.98 23.08
C LEU A 216 14.72 -5.60 22.26
N THR A 217 14.05 -4.54 22.68
CA THR A 217 12.71 -4.16 22.21
C THR A 217 12.78 -2.94 21.33
N SER A 218 12.24 -3.03 20.11
CA SER A 218 12.11 -1.91 19.17
C SER A 218 11.18 -0.81 19.70
N PRO A 219 11.27 0.42 19.18
CA PRO A 219 10.17 1.39 19.34
C PRO A 219 8.85 0.84 18.77
N GLU A 220 7.73 1.49 19.09
CA GLU A 220 6.45 1.13 18.49
C GLU A 220 6.51 1.31 16.96
N ILE A 221 6.16 0.26 16.23
CA ILE A 221 6.04 0.22 14.78
C ILE A 221 4.54 0.23 14.45
N ASP A 222 4.11 1.24 13.69
CA ASP A 222 2.70 1.47 13.38
C ASP A 222 2.31 0.77 12.06
N LEU A 223 1.66 -0.38 12.16
CA LEU A 223 1.13 -1.12 11.02
C LEU A 223 -0.35 -0.81 10.75
N THR A 224 -0.95 0.20 11.40
CA THR A 224 -2.39 0.50 11.27
C THR A 224 -2.84 0.75 9.84
N GLY A 225 -1.94 1.28 9.00
CA GLY A 225 -2.18 1.57 7.59
C GLY A 225 -1.73 0.48 6.62
N PHE A 226 -1.43 -0.75 7.07
CA PHE A 226 -0.82 -1.83 6.26
C PHE A 226 -1.68 -3.10 6.28
N SER A 227 -1.80 -3.79 5.13
CA SER A 227 -2.54 -5.07 4.98
C SER A 227 -1.61 -6.26 5.00
N GLU A 228 -0.37 -6.03 4.60
CA GLU A 228 0.72 -6.99 4.67
C GLU A 228 1.93 -6.28 5.25
N ALA A 229 2.70 -7.01 6.04
CA ALA A 229 3.96 -6.52 6.58
C ALA A 229 4.95 -7.68 6.69
N THR A 230 6.22 -7.38 6.44
CA THR A 230 7.31 -8.34 6.43
C THR A 230 8.46 -7.80 7.27
N LEU A 231 8.97 -8.64 8.16
CA LEU A 231 10.20 -8.40 8.92
C LEU A 231 11.38 -9.08 8.22
N THR A 232 12.48 -8.36 8.08
CA THR A 232 13.79 -8.92 7.74
C THR A 232 14.86 -8.36 8.67
N PHE A 233 15.86 -9.17 8.99
CA PHE A 233 17.03 -8.72 9.73
C PHE A 233 18.27 -9.52 9.34
N ASN A 234 19.45 -8.95 9.58
CA ASN A 234 20.73 -9.59 9.28
C ASN A 234 21.45 -9.89 10.58
N HIS A 235 21.83 -11.15 10.79
CA HIS A 235 22.36 -11.62 12.06
C HIS A 235 23.42 -12.70 11.94
N ALA A 236 24.25 -12.80 12.97
CA ALA A 236 25.23 -13.85 13.17
C ALA A 236 25.08 -14.43 14.58
N VAL A 237 25.34 -15.73 14.73
CA VAL A 237 25.36 -16.39 16.05
C VAL A 237 26.58 -17.26 16.13
N ASN A 238 27.33 -17.14 17.23
CA ASN A 238 28.43 -18.02 17.55
C ASN A 238 28.31 -18.56 18.98
N PHE A 239 29.00 -19.67 19.26
CA PHE A 239 29.00 -20.36 20.54
C PHE A 239 27.61 -20.80 21.05
N CYS A 240 26.68 -21.09 20.13
CA CYS A 240 25.37 -21.64 20.45
C CYS A 240 25.10 -22.86 19.57
N LYS A 241 24.88 -24.04 20.16
CA LYS A 241 24.68 -25.27 19.37
C LYS A 241 23.34 -25.30 18.65
N SER A 242 22.34 -24.61 19.18
CA SER A 242 20.97 -24.62 18.65
C SER A 242 20.33 -23.24 18.81
N PRO A 243 20.68 -22.27 17.95
CA PRO A 243 20.17 -20.90 18.07
C PRO A 243 18.65 -20.84 18.14
N GLN A 244 17.95 -21.59 17.30
CA GLN A 244 16.49 -21.63 17.22
C GLN A 244 15.76 -22.12 18.49
N THR A 245 16.45 -22.76 19.45
CA THR A 245 15.85 -23.20 20.72
C THR A 245 16.21 -22.28 21.89
N THR A 246 17.17 -21.37 21.67
CA THR A 246 17.79 -20.53 22.71
C THR A 246 17.45 -19.06 22.51
N LEU A 247 17.30 -18.66 21.24
CA LEU A 247 17.02 -17.31 20.80
C LEU A 247 15.66 -17.31 20.11
N CYS A 248 14.87 -16.27 20.32
CA CYS A 248 13.63 -16.08 19.59
C CYS A 248 13.42 -14.61 19.24
N VAL A 249 12.56 -14.38 18.24
CA VAL A 249 12.03 -13.07 17.90
C VAL A 249 10.55 -13.10 18.20
N GLU A 250 10.05 -12.06 18.85
CA GLU A 250 8.68 -11.98 19.32
C GLU A 250 8.05 -10.66 18.86
N VAL A 251 6.72 -10.65 18.77
CA VAL A 251 5.91 -9.45 18.57
C VAL A 251 5.13 -9.19 19.83
N VAL A 252 5.25 -7.99 20.38
CA VAL A 252 4.34 -7.48 21.42
C VAL A 252 3.27 -6.65 20.74
N CYS A 253 2.01 -7.03 20.93
CA CYS A 253 0.84 -6.38 20.35
C CYS A 253 -0.32 -6.49 21.34
N ASP A 254 -1.00 -5.37 21.64
CA ASP A 254 -2.14 -5.34 22.57
C ASP A 254 -1.83 -5.97 23.96
N GLY A 255 -0.58 -5.86 24.42
CA GLY A 255 -0.12 -6.44 25.70
C GLY A 255 0.13 -7.96 25.67
N MET A 256 0.01 -8.61 24.51
CA MET A 256 0.32 -10.02 24.30
C MET A 256 1.64 -10.18 23.54
N THR A 257 2.41 -11.21 23.92
CA THR A 257 3.65 -11.59 23.25
C THR A 257 3.42 -12.83 22.39
N THR A 258 3.77 -12.75 21.11
CA THR A 258 3.69 -13.85 20.14
C THR A 258 5.06 -14.14 19.55
N THR A 259 5.54 -15.37 19.64
CA THR A 259 6.81 -15.80 19.00
C THR A 259 6.65 -15.88 17.48
N LEU A 260 7.63 -15.39 16.74
CA LEU A 260 7.69 -15.46 15.28
C LEU A 260 8.41 -16.74 14.82
N ASP A 261 7.80 -17.40 13.82
CA ASP A 261 8.36 -18.56 13.13
C ASP A 261 8.96 -18.17 11.76
N GLY A 262 9.57 -19.13 11.07
CA GLY A 262 10.08 -18.94 9.69
C GLY A 262 11.44 -18.25 9.59
N ILE A 263 12.10 -17.99 10.72
CA ILE A 263 13.43 -17.37 10.77
C ILE A 263 14.49 -18.35 10.28
N THR A 264 15.31 -17.91 9.33
CA THR A 264 16.54 -18.59 8.94
C THR A 264 17.63 -18.30 9.99
N TRP A 265 17.96 -19.31 10.79
CA TRP A 265 18.96 -19.21 11.85
C TRP A 265 20.38 -19.54 11.37
N PRO A 266 21.42 -18.81 11.82
CA PRO A 266 22.81 -19.21 11.60
C PRO A 266 23.08 -20.55 12.28
N THR A 267 24.13 -21.24 11.83
CA THR A 267 24.55 -22.52 12.42
C THR A 267 25.02 -22.41 13.87
N GLY A 268 25.27 -21.18 14.36
CA GLY A 268 25.62 -20.93 15.76
C GLY A 268 27.09 -21.18 16.12
N ASN A 269 27.95 -21.41 15.13
CA ASN A 269 29.35 -21.82 15.33
C ASN A 269 30.37 -20.97 14.55
N ASN A 270 29.95 -19.84 13.98
CA ASN A 270 30.82 -18.91 13.27
C ASN A 270 30.20 -17.50 13.24
N TRP A 271 30.96 -16.52 12.77
CA TRP A 271 30.52 -15.12 12.70
C TRP A 271 29.97 -14.71 11.33
N THR A 272 29.47 -15.67 10.55
CA THR A 272 28.89 -15.37 9.23
C THR A 272 27.51 -14.75 9.43
N PHE A 273 27.37 -13.50 8.99
CA PHE A 273 26.07 -12.85 8.93
C PHE A 273 25.25 -13.42 7.78
N ILE A 274 24.02 -13.81 8.09
CA ILE A 274 23.02 -14.21 7.10
C ILE A 274 21.76 -13.35 7.27
N ASP A 275 20.94 -13.29 6.23
CA ASP A 275 19.61 -12.70 6.35
C ASP A 275 18.65 -13.71 6.97
N SER A 276 17.69 -13.20 7.74
CA SER A 276 16.67 -13.97 8.44
C SER A 276 15.66 -14.68 7.53
N GLY A 277 15.68 -14.39 6.23
CA GLY A 277 14.54 -14.61 5.33
C GLY A 277 13.44 -13.58 5.57
N GLU A 278 12.32 -13.76 4.87
CA GLU A 278 11.12 -12.93 4.99
C GLU A 278 10.19 -13.52 6.06
N ILE A 279 10.04 -12.82 7.19
CA ILE A 279 9.15 -13.22 8.27
C ILE A 279 7.85 -12.45 8.14
N SER A 280 6.73 -13.16 7.93
CA SER A 280 5.42 -12.52 7.81
C SER A 280 4.97 -11.92 9.15
N LEU A 281 4.55 -10.65 9.10
CA LEU A 281 3.86 -9.95 10.17
C LEU A 281 2.38 -9.73 9.84
N ASN A 282 1.83 -10.41 8.83
CA ASN A 282 0.46 -10.17 8.33
C ASN A 282 -0.62 -10.35 9.41
N ALA A 283 -0.39 -11.23 10.41
CA ALA A 283 -1.29 -11.40 11.54
C ALA A 283 -1.43 -10.14 12.44
N PHE A 284 -0.51 -9.19 12.30
CA PHE A 284 -0.45 -7.93 13.04
C PHE A 284 -0.71 -6.71 12.16
N ALA A 285 -1.06 -6.91 10.88
CA ALA A 285 -1.51 -5.84 9.99
C ALA A 285 -2.69 -5.08 10.63
N GLY A 286 -2.72 -3.76 10.48
CA GLY A 286 -3.73 -2.91 11.11
C GLY A 286 -3.49 -2.58 12.59
N LYS A 287 -2.33 -2.95 13.17
CA LYS A 287 -2.04 -2.75 14.60
C LYS A 287 -0.73 -2.01 14.85
N LYS A 288 -0.53 -1.56 16.09
CA LYS A 288 0.76 -1.06 16.58
C LYS A 288 1.48 -2.18 17.32
N ILE A 289 2.74 -2.40 16.99
CA ILE A 289 3.52 -3.51 17.53
C ILE A 289 4.91 -3.08 17.97
N ASN A 290 5.55 -3.92 18.79
CA ASN A 290 6.99 -3.89 19.00
C ASN A 290 7.57 -5.25 18.58
N ILE A 291 8.66 -5.24 17.82
CA ILE A 291 9.53 -6.40 17.63
C ILE A 291 10.49 -6.52 18.81
N VAL A 292 10.64 -7.73 19.34
CA VAL A 292 11.52 -8.06 20.47
C VAL A 292 12.51 -9.15 20.04
N PHE A 293 13.80 -8.88 20.20
CA PHE A 293 14.83 -9.91 20.15
C PHE A 293 15.06 -10.43 21.56
N HIS A 294 14.78 -11.71 21.77
CA HIS A 294 14.80 -12.34 23.09
C HIS A 294 16.02 -13.26 23.18
N TYR A 295 16.95 -12.90 24.06
CA TYR A 295 18.16 -13.65 24.32
C TYR A 295 18.02 -14.50 25.58
N LYS A 296 18.41 -15.78 25.50
CA LYS A 296 18.60 -16.66 26.66
C LYS A 296 19.96 -17.34 26.63
N SER A 297 20.50 -17.64 27.81
CA SER A 297 21.69 -18.48 27.99
C SER A 297 21.60 -19.26 29.29
N ASN A 298 22.52 -20.21 29.47
CA ASN A 298 22.70 -20.94 30.72
C ASN A 298 24.18 -20.95 31.15
N ASP A 299 24.46 -21.50 32.32
CA ASP A 299 25.82 -21.53 32.90
C ASP A 299 26.84 -22.39 32.11
N THR A 300 26.40 -23.10 31.08
CA THR A 300 27.24 -23.96 30.23
C THR A 300 27.34 -23.49 28.78
N GLU A 301 26.34 -22.77 28.28
CA GLU A 301 26.28 -22.25 26.92
C GLU A 301 25.67 -20.84 26.94
N ALA A 302 26.51 -19.84 26.66
CA ALA A 302 26.13 -18.44 26.52
C ALA A 302 26.63 -17.93 25.16
N GLY A 303 25.91 -18.31 24.11
CA GLY A 303 26.22 -17.89 22.75
C GLY A 303 26.17 -16.38 22.59
N THR A 304 26.80 -15.86 21.55
CA THR A 304 26.69 -14.45 21.21
C THR A 304 25.81 -14.31 19.99
N TRP A 305 24.82 -13.43 20.07
CA TRP A 305 23.92 -13.08 18.97
C TRP A 305 24.17 -11.64 18.55
N GLU A 306 24.53 -11.45 17.28
CA GLU A 306 24.78 -10.13 16.70
C GLU A 306 23.72 -9.82 15.65
N ILE A 307 23.09 -8.65 15.76
CA ILE A 307 22.06 -8.17 14.84
C ILE A 307 22.53 -6.85 14.24
N LYS A 308 22.78 -6.87 12.93
CA LYS A 308 23.45 -5.77 12.23
C LYS A 308 22.48 -4.75 11.65
N LYS A 309 21.32 -5.21 11.19
CA LYS A 309 20.26 -4.36 10.62
C LYS A 309 18.92 -5.06 10.75
N MET A 310 17.86 -4.27 10.81
CA MET A 310 16.47 -4.71 10.77
C MET A 310 15.68 -3.81 9.82
N SER A 311 14.76 -4.39 9.06
CA SER A 311 13.78 -3.68 8.24
C SER A 311 12.40 -4.30 8.46
N VAL A 312 11.40 -3.44 8.62
CA VAL A 312 9.99 -3.82 8.46
C VAL A 312 9.49 -3.10 7.23
N THR A 313 9.01 -3.87 6.28
CA THR A 313 8.35 -3.37 5.09
C THR A 313 6.89 -3.76 5.10
N GLY A 314 6.06 -3.11 4.30
CA GLY A 314 4.67 -3.53 4.15
C GLY A 314 3.95 -2.94 2.96
N THR A 315 2.85 -3.58 2.63
CA THR A 315 1.91 -3.13 1.61
C THR A 315 0.77 -2.41 2.33
N ARG A 316 0.45 -1.17 1.91
CA ARG A 316 -0.61 -0.37 2.54
C ARG A 316 -1.95 -1.12 2.55
N SER A 317 -2.61 -1.12 3.70
CA SER A 317 -3.99 -1.54 3.87
C SER A 317 -4.86 -0.56 3.13
N THR A 318 -5.54 -1.09 2.13
CA THR A 318 -6.98 -1.03 1.86
C THR A 318 -7.95 -0.32 2.84
N THR A 319 -7.67 0.76 3.58
CA THR A 319 -8.58 1.23 4.65
C THR A 319 -9.92 1.78 4.13
N GLY A 320 -10.94 0.92 4.17
CA GLY A 320 -12.34 1.33 4.35
C GLY A 320 -12.62 1.76 5.80
N ILE A 321 -13.56 2.68 5.98
CA ILE A 321 -13.91 3.29 7.28
C ILE A 321 -14.66 2.31 8.19
N SER A 322 -14.12 2.02 9.37
CA SER A 322 -14.80 1.35 10.50
C SER A 322 -15.42 2.35 11.49
N SER A 323 -16.42 1.87 12.23
CA SER A 323 -17.45 2.56 13.03
C SER A 323 -17.06 3.79 13.87
N VAL A 324 -17.93 4.80 13.87
CA VAL A 324 -17.86 5.98 14.77
C VAL A 324 -18.36 5.62 16.17
N THR A 325 -17.53 5.87 17.19
CA THR A 325 -17.91 5.84 18.61
C THR A 325 -18.86 6.99 18.94
N GLN A 326 -19.93 6.68 19.68
CA GLN A 326 -21.04 7.59 19.98
C GLN A 326 -20.58 8.68 20.99
N SER A 327 -20.44 9.93 20.53
CA SER A 327 -20.43 11.10 21.40
C SER A 327 -21.55 12.07 20.99
N ASP A 328 -22.31 12.52 22.01
CA ASP A 328 -23.41 13.49 22.03
C ASP A 328 -24.24 13.60 20.76
N ALA A 329 -25.39 12.92 20.67
CA ALA A 329 -26.29 13.04 19.52
C ALA A 329 -26.75 14.49 19.27
N PRO A 330 -26.99 14.90 18.01
CA PRO A 330 -27.47 16.25 17.70
C PRO A 330 -28.87 16.49 18.26
N ASP A 331 -29.17 17.73 18.68
CA ASP A 331 -30.49 18.13 19.12
C ASP A 331 -31.35 18.51 17.91
N MET A 332 -32.16 17.55 17.44
CA MET A 332 -33.01 17.70 16.27
C MET A 332 -34.16 18.72 16.44
N SER A 333 -34.28 19.36 17.62
CA SER A 333 -35.21 20.46 17.86
C SER A 333 -34.63 21.85 17.54
N ASN A 334 -33.30 21.99 17.54
CA ASN A 334 -32.60 23.21 17.14
C ASN A 334 -32.41 23.25 15.62
N PRO A 335 -32.11 24.41 14.99
CA PRO A 335 -31.76 24.46 13.58
C PRO A 335 -30.54 23.60 13.27
N TYR A 336 -30.61 22.84 12.17
CA TYR A 336 -29.50 22.04 11.67
C TYR A 336 -29.54 22.01 10.14
N LYS A 337 -28.41 21.65 9.53
CA LYS A 337 -28.33 21.28 8.12
C LYS A 337 -28.15 19.77 8.02
N ALA A 338 -28.77 19.16 7.03
CA ALA A 338 -28.62 17.74 6.78
C ALA A 338 -28.10 17.52 5.37
N TYR A 339 -27.24 16.51 5.24
CA TYR A 339 -26.64 16.13 3.98
C TYR A 339 -26.66 14.61 3.84
N SER A 340 -26.74 14.12 2.62
CA SER A 340 -26.48 12.71 2.32
C SER A 340 -24.97 12.43 2.40
N ILE A 341 -24.59 11.16 2.39
CA ILE A 341 -23.16 10.76 2.46
C ILE A 341 -22.34 11.25 1.26
N ASP A 342 -22.98 11.53 0.13
CA ASP A 342 -22.41 12.14 -1.08
C ASP A 342 -22.46 13.68 -1.04
N GLY A 343 -22.82 14.29 0.09
CA GLY A 343 -22.71 15.74 0.32
C GLY A 343 -23.86 16.58 -0.24
N GLN A 344 -24.93 15.96 -0.77
CA GLN A 344 -26.11 16.69 -1.22
C GLN A 344 -26.94 17.17 -0.04
N SER A 345 -27.46 18.40 -0.11
CA SER A 345 -28.33 18.92 0.94
C SER A 345 -29.67 18.20 0.95
N ILE A 346 -30.07 17.70 2.12
CA ILE A 346 -31.35 17.05 2.35
C ILE A 346 -32.31 18.06 2.98
N THR A 347 -33.36 18.42 2.25
CA THR A 347 -34.36 19.41 2.68
C THR A 347 -35.40 18.85 3.66
N SER A 348 -35.66 17.53 3.62
CA SER A 348 -36.56 16.83 4.53
C SER A 348 -35.87 15.63 5.20
N PRO A 349 -35.02 15.85 6.23
CA PRO A 349 -34.15 14.81 6.78
C PRO A 349 -34.90 13.65 7.45
N LYS A 350 -36.12 13.91 7.93
CA LYS A 350 -37.02 12.90 8.52
C LYS A 350 -37.49 11.84 7.51
N ASP A 351 -37.60 12.21 6.24
CA ASP A 351 -38.12 11.34 5.17
C ASP A 351 -37.01 10.60 4.42
N TYR A 352 -35.75 10.99 4.61
CA TYR A 352 -34.60 10.35 3.99
C TYR A 352 -34.29 9.01 4.65
N LYS A 353 -34.23 7.93 3.86
CA LYS A 353 -33.90 6.57 4.32
C LYS A 353 -32.44 6.28 4.03
N GLY A 354 -31.66 6.06 5.09
CA GLY A 354 -30.22 5.81 4.96
C GLY A 354 -29.39 6.67 5.89
N VAL A 355 -28.09 6.72 5.61
CA VAL A 355 -27.14 7.47 6.42
C VAL A 355 -27.18 8.95 6.03
N ILE A 356 -27.31 9.81 7.03
CA ILE A 356 -27.29 11.28 6.90
C ILE A 356 -26.17 11.88 7.74
N ILE A 357 -25.68 13.03 7.29
CA ILE A 357 -24.75 13.89 8.00
C ILE A 357 -25.52 15.10 8.50
N ILE A 358 -25.57 15.28 9.82
CA ILE A 358 -26.17 16.45 10.47
C ILE A 358 -25.06 17.43 10.85
N VAL A 359 -25.24 18.71 10.54
CA VAL A 359 -24.36 19.81 10.94
C VAL A 359 -25.16 20.81 11.76
N GLN A 360 -24.76 21.02 13.01
CA GLN A 360 -25.40 21.92 13.97
C GLN A 360 -24.34 22.49 14.92
N ASP A 361 -24.39 23.80 15.19
CA ASP A 361 -23.48 24.51 16.11
C ASP A 361 -21.98 24.22 15.89
N GLY A 362 -21.57 24.08 14.63
CA GLY A 362 -20.16 23.81 14.25
C GLY A 362 -19.70 22.38 14.49
N LYS A 363 -20.61 21.47 14.88
CA LYS A 363 -20.37 20.04 15.07
C LYS A 363 -21.07 19.24 13.98
N THR A 364 -20.56 18.03 13.73
CA THR A 364 -21.04 17.14 12.67
C THR A 364 -21.30 15.75 13.21
N TRP A 365 -22.43 15.15 12.84
CA TRP A 365 -22.85 13.82 13.27
C TRP A 365 -23.26 12.97 12.09
N LYS A 366 -22.91 11.69 12.13
CA LYS A 366 -23.38 10.68 11.18
C LYS A 366 -24.51 9.89 11.83
N MET A 367 -25.70 9.93 11.24
CA MET A 367 -26.90 9.27 11.76
C MET A 367 -27.48 8.32 10.73
N MET A 368 -28.10 7.24 11.17
CA MET A 368 -28.88 6.35 10.30
C MET A 368 -30.36 6.62 10.52
N ASN A 369 -31.06 7.08 9.49
CA ASN A 369 -32.51 7.24 9.53
C ASN A 369 -33.17 5.99 8.91
N ARG A 370 -33.92 5.24 9.73
CA ARG A 370 -34.53 3.95 9.36
C ARG A 370 -35.95 4.10 8.87
#